data_AF-A0A8J1U1Z6-F1
#
_entry.id   AF-A0A8J1U1Z6-F1
#
_cell.length_a   1.000
_cell.length_b   1.000
_cell.length_c   1.000
_cell.angle_alpha   90.00
_cell.angle_beta   90.00
_cell.angle_gamma   90.00
#
_symmetry.space_group_name_H-M   'P 1'
#
loop_
_entity.id
_entity.type
_entity.pdbx_description
1 polymer ?
#
loop_
_entity_poly.entity_id
_entity_poly.type
_entity_poly.pdbx_seq_one_letter_code
_entity_poly.pdbx_strand_id
1 'polypeptide(L)'
;MEVSPTQLLLVGLILMQGVVHAQRTTNITDTCKAHTTACLENLETLKAELRVQATINNELEERIRALEQAGGLQVSECQNDRPPCRTSCPTGWEYHSHDGTSKSCYLFNTTKTSWHVAAGQCIHSSNNTATLVKIDSMNENSYLIARLREQFWIGLHYDSTKSQWQWYNGETLGFTFWRQGQPAAEPSIYRCAFGNFYGHWYPFLCTTKKSFICEMPLQAECT
;
A
#
# COMPACT_ATOMS: atom_id res chain seq x y z
N MET A 1 6.64 -81.10 -51.65
CA MET A 1 5.63 -80.07 -51.33
C MET A 1 6.26 -78.74 -51.65
N GLU A 2 6.01 -78.20 -52.84
CA GLU A 2 6.55 -76.90 -53.25
C GLU A 2 5.67 -75.79 -52.69
N VAL A 3 6.27 -74.87 -51.94
CA VAL A 3 5.56 -73.70 -51.40
C VAL A 3 5.43 -72.68 -52.52
N SER A 4 4.20 -72.27 -52.85
CA SER A 4 3.93 -71.31 -53.92
C SER A 4 4.61 -69.95 -53.64
N PRO A 5 5.18 -69.28 -54.66
CA PRO A 5 5.72 -67.92 -54.54
C PRO A 5 4.75 -66.91 -53.92
N THR A 6 3.44 -67.09 -54.15
CA THR A 6 2.39 -66.25 -53.53
C THR A 6 2.27 -66.47 -52.02
N GLN A 7 2.57 -67.66 -51.50
CA GLN A 7 2.58 -67.89 -50.05
C GLN A 7 3.79 -67.25 -49.36
N LEU A 8 4.95 -67.24 -50.00
CA LEU A 8 6.14 -66.54 -49.50
C LEU A 8 5.93 -65.02 -49.42
N LEU A 9 5.28 -64.42 -50.43
CA LEU A 9 4.92 -63.00 -50.45
C LEU A 9 3.91 -62.65 -49.34
N LEU A 10 2.91 -63.51 -49.11
CA LEU A 10 1.91 -63.29 -48.07
C LEU A 10 2.52 -63.32 -46.66
N VAL A 11 3.41 -64.29 -46.40
CA VAL A 11 4.16 -64.37 -45.13
C VAL A 11 5.03 -63.13 -44.93
N GLY A 12 5.69 -62.63 -45.99
CA GLY A 12 6.49 -61.40 -45.93
C GLY A 12 5.67 -60.15 -45.56
N LEU A 13 4.48 -59.98 -46.14
CA LEU A 13 3.59 -58.85 -45.83
C LEU A 13 3.07 -58.90 -44.38
N ILE A 14 2.71 -60.07 -43.87
CA ILE A 14 2.24 -60.26 -42.49
C ILE A 14 3.37 -59.90 -41.50
N LEU A 15 4.60 -60.32 -41.76
CA LEU A 15 5.76 -59.98 -40.92
C LEU A 15 6.04 -58.47 -40.92
N MET A 16 6.00 -57.82 -42.09
CA MET A 16 6.21 -56.37 -42.21
C MET A 16 5.11 -55.56 -41.49
N GLN A 17 3.85 -55.99 -41.59
CA GLN A 17 2.75 -55.37 -40.84
C GLN A 17 2.92 -55.54 -39.33
N GLY A 18 3.39 -56.71 -38.87
CA GLY A 18 3.71 -56.96 -37.46
C GLY A 18 4.80 -56.03 -36.92
N VAL A 19 5.87 -55.80 -37.69
CA VAL A 19 6.96 -54.88 -37.33
C VAL A 19 6.46 -53.43 -37.24
N VAL A 20 5.64 -52.96 -38.20
CA VAL A 20 5.09 -51.60 -38.17
C VAL A 20 4.17 -51.37 -36.97
N HIS A 21 3.33 -52.36 -36.62
CA HIS A 21 2.48 -52.27 -35.43
C HIS A 21 3.32 -52.25 -34.14
N ALA A 22 4.35 -53.08 -34.05
CA ALA A 22 5.27 -53.11 -32.90
C ALA A 22 6.05 -51.78 -32.74
N GLN A 23 6.55 -51.21 -33.84
CA GLN A 23 7.24 -49.91 -33.84
C GLN A 23 6.29 -48.75 -33.45
N ARG A 24 5.03 -48.84 -33.86
CA ARG A 24 4.01 -47.85 -33.51
C ARG A 24 3.62 -47.92 -32.04
N THR A 25 3.48 -49.13 -31.48
CA THR A 25 3.18 -49.30 -30.05
C THR A 25 4.36 -48.90 -29.17
N THR A 26 5.61 -49.17 -29.55
CA THR A 26 6.79 -48.68 -28.81
C THR A 26 6.87 -47.16 -28.82
N ASN A 27 6.74 -46.51 -29.98
CA ASN A 27 6.73 -45.04 -30.08
C ASN A 27 5.64 -44.38 -29.22
N ILE A 28 4.43 -44.95 -29.18
CA ILE A 28 3.33 -44.45 -28.34
C ILE A 28 3.67 -44.62 -26.85
N THR A 29 4.25 -45.76 -26.46
CA THR A 29 4.62 -46.04 -25.07
C THR A 29 5.73 -45.11 -24.60
N ASP A 30 6.74 -44.87 -25.45
CA ASP A 30 7.85 -43.97 -25.17
C ASP A 30 7.37 -42.52 -25.04
N THR A 31 6.45 -42.09 -25.92
CA THR A 31 5.82 -40.77 -25.86
C THR A 31 5.01 -40.60 -24.57
N CYS A 32 4.18 -41.59 -24.22
CA CYS A 32 3.39 -41.56 -22.99
C CYS A 32 4.27 -41.53 -21.73
N LYS A 33 5.37 -42.29 -21.74
CA LYS A 33 6.37 -42.30 -20.65
C LYS A 33 7.04 -40.93 -20.51
N ALA A 34 7.46 -40.31 -21.61
CA ALA A 34 8.06 -38.97 -21.60
C ALA A 34 7.08 -37.91 -21.05
N HIS A 35 5.82 -37.94 -21.47
CA HIS A 35 4.78 -37.04 -20.93
C HIS A 35 4.52 -37.27 -19.44
N THR A 36 4.50 -38.53 -19.00
CA THR A 36 4.31 -38.87 -17.59
C THR A 36 5.47 -38.35 -16.74
N THR A 37 6.72 -38.54 -17.20
CA THR A 37 7.91 -37.99 -16.54
C THR A 37 7.85 -36.47 -16.45
N ALA A 38 7.56 -35.77 -17.54
CA ALA A 38 7.46 -34.32 -17.54
C ALA A 38 6.34 -33.80 -16.61
N CYS A 39 5.21 -34.50 -16.55
CA CYS A 39 4.12 -34.19 -15.62
C CYS A 39 4.54 -34.37 -14.15
N LEU A 40 5.28 -35.45 -13.85
CA LEU A 40 5.82 -35.70 -12.50
C LEU A 40 6.85 -34.65 -12.10
N GLU A 41 7.74 -34.25 -13.01
CA GLU A 41 8.70 -33.17 -12.78
C GLU A 41 7.98 -31.85 -12.47
N ASN A 42 7.00 -31.47 -13.30
CA ASN A 42 6.18 -30.28 -13.07
C ASN A 42 5.42 -30.33 -11.72
N LEU A 43 4.91 -31.51 -11.35
CA LEU A 43 4.24 -31.70 -10.06
C LEU A 43 5.18 -31.51 -8.87
N GLU A 44 6.42 -31.98 -8.98
CA GLU A 44 7.42 -31.77 -7.93
C GLU A 44 7.89 -30.31 -7.86
N THR A 45 7.99 -29.61 -8.99
CA THR A 45 8.22 -28.14 -9.01
C THR A 45 7.10 -27.39 -8.30
N LEU A 46 5.84 -27.68 -8.64
CA LEU A 46 4.69 -27.03 -8.01
C LEU A 46 4.61 -27.30 -6.51
N LYS A 47 4.93 -28.53 -6.08
CA LYS A 47 5.04 -28.86 -4.65
C LYS A 47 6.14 -28.07 -3.95
N ALA A 48 7.29 -27.87 -4.60
CA ALA A 48 8.37 -27.08 -4.04
C ALA A 48 7.97 -25.61 -3.86
N GLU A 49 7.30 -25.00 -4.84
CA GLU A 49 6.77 -23.64 -4.75
C GLU A 49 5.74 -23.49 -3.63
N LEU A 50 4.81 -24.45 -3.49
CA LEU A 50 3.82 -24.44 -2.41
C LEU A 50 4.46 -24.57 -1.02
N ARG A 51 5.55 -25.34 -0.88
CA ARG A 51 6.31 -25.44 0.36
C ARG A 51 6.96 -24.09 0.72
N VAL A 52 7.55 -23.40 -0.26
CA VAL A 52 8.11 -22.06 -0.04
C VAL A 52 7.02 -21.09 0.41
N GLN A 53 5.86 -21.10 -0.24
CA GLN A 53 4.72 -20.26 0.16
C GLN A 53 4.27 -20.55 1.59
N ALA A 54 4.22 -21.82 2.01
CA ALA A 54 3.88 -22.20 3.37
C ALA A 54 4.93 -21.72 4.39
N THR A 55 6.22 -21.77 4.05
CA THR A 55 7.30 -21.21 4.89
C THR A 55 7.14 -19.70 5.06
N ILE A 56 6.89 -18.97 3.98
CA ILE A 56 6.66 -17.52 4.03
C ILE A 56 5.43 -17.20 4.88
N ASN A 57 4.33 -17.94 4.72
CA ASN A 57 3.12 -17.75 5.51
C ASN A 57 3.41 -17.99 7.00
N ASN A 58 4.13 -19.04 7.36
CA ASN A 58 4.51 -19.31 8.74
C ASN A 58 5.40 -18.20 9.32
N GLU A 59 6.40 -17.73 8.58
CA GLU A 59 7.26 -16.63 9.03
C GLU A 59 6.47 -15.33 9.19
N LEU A 60 5.53 -15.04 8.30
CA LEU A 60 4.64 -13.89 8.40
C LEU A 60 3.75 -13.99 9.64
N GLU A 61 3.17 -15.17 9.92
CA GLU A 61 2.35 -15.42 11.11
C GLU A 61 3.17 -15.31 12.41
N GLU A 62 4.42 -15.76 12.42
CA GLU A 62 5.32 -15.58 13.57
C GLU A 62 5.67 -14.10 13.77
N ARG A 63 5.92 -13.35 12.68
CA ARG A 63 6.16 -11.91 12.73
C ARG A 63 4.91 -11.14 13.18
N ILE A 64 3.72 -11.51 12.73
CA ILE A 64 2.45 -10.93 13.18
C ILE A 64 2.28 -11.20 14.67
N ARG A 65 2.48 -12.43 15.15
CA ARG A 65 2.44 -12.74 16.60
C ARG A 65 3.47 -11.96 17.39
N ALA A 66 4.69 -11.81 16.87
CA ALA A 66 5.72 -11.00 17.51
C ALA A 66 5.34 -9.51 17.55
N LEU A 67 4.69 -8.99 16.50
CA LEU A 67 4.15 -7.62 16.46
C LEU A 67 2.94 -7.44 17.38
N GLU A 68 2.08 -8.45 17.54
CA GLU A 68 0.98 -8.45 18.50
C GLU A 68 1.49 -8.52 19.95
N GLN A 69 2.55 -9.30 20.21
CA GLN A 69 3.21 -9.38 21.51
C GLN A 69 4.02 -8.11 21.82
N ALA A 70 4.68 -7.52 20.83
CA ALA A 70 5.35 -6.22 20.95
C ALA A 70 4.34 -5.05 21.05
N GLY A 71 3.20 -5.17 20.37
CA GLY A 71 2.00 -4.34 20.54
C GLY A 71 1.22 -4.66 21.81
N GLY A 72 1.67 -5.67 22.57
CA GLY A 72 1.25 -5.99 23.94
C GLY A 72 1.72 -4.98 24.98
N LEU A 73 2.15 -3.78 24.57
CA LEU A 73 1.91 -2.58 25.36
C LEU A 73 0.39 -2.32 25.40
N GLN A 74 -0.26 -3.09 26.27
CA GLN A 74 -1.52 -2.82 26.95
C GLN A 74 -2.57 -1.94 26.23
N VAL A 75 -3.54 -2.59 25.60
CA VAL A 75 -4.86 -2.02 25.27
C VAL A 75 -5.57 -1.42 26.51
N SER A 76 -5.15 -1.78 27.73
CA SER A 76 -5.64 -1.17 28.98
C SER A 76 -5.17 0.28 29.19
N GLU A 77 -4.26 0.81 28.38
CA GLU A 77 -3.88 2.23 28.40
C GLU A 77 -4.90 3.11 27.65
N CYS A 78 -5.54 2.57 26.60
CA CYS A 78 -6.58 3.28 25.84
C CYS A 78 -7.88 3.54 26.63
N GLN A 79 -8.05 2.92 27.80
CA GLN A 79 -9.22 3.14 28.66
C GLN A 79 -9.07 4.35 29.59
N ASN A 80 -7.88 4.95 29.66
CA ASN A 80 -7.62 6.20 30.40
C ASN A 80 -6.99 7.32 29.55
N ASP A 81 -6.78 7.10 28.25
CA ASP A 81 -6.30 8.13 27.32
C ASP A 81 -7.42 9.10 26.92
N ARG A 82 -7.86 9.97 27.85
CA ARG A 82 -8.26 11.30 27.38
C ARG A 82 -7.00 11.87 26.73
N PRO A 83 -7.04 12.28 25.44
CA PRO A 83 -5.89 12.94 24.82
C PRO A 83 -5.39 14.03 25.79
N PRO A 84 -4.07 14.14 26.03
CA PRO A 84 -3.56 15.04 27.06
C PRO A 84 -4.15 16.42 26.84
N CYS A 85 -4.92 16.85 27.82
CA CYS A 85 -5.63 18.10 27.86
C CYS A 85 -4.64 19.26 27.76
N ARG A 86 -4.34 19.70 26.53
CA ARG A 86 -3.46 20.83 26.27
C ARG A 86 -4.31 22.09 26.12
N THR A 87 -4.05 23.04 27.00
CA THR A 87 -4.60 24.40 26.94
C THR A 87 -3.66 25.38 26.24
N SER A 88 -2.43 24.96 25.92
CA SER A 88 -1.39 25.77 25.29
C SER A 88 -0.48 24.95 24.38
N CYS A 89 0.22 25.65 23.48
CA CYS A 89 1.16 25.05 22.54
C CYS A 89 2.52 24.78 23.17
N PRO A 90 3.17 23.63 22.86
CA PRO A 90 4.55 23.38 23.25
C PRO A 90 5.51 24.42 22.66
N THR A 91 6.70 24.52 23.25
CA THR A 91 7.78 25.36 22.71
C THR A 91 8.05 25.02 21.24
N GLY A 92 8.12 26.06 20.40
CA GLY A 92 8.34 25.92 18.95
C GLY A 92 7.08 25.69 18.11
N TRP A 93 5.91 25.51 18.74
CA TRP A 93 4.64 25.43 18.04
C TRP A 93 3.89 26.76 18.12
N GLU A 94 3.28 27.18 17.02
CA GLU A 94 2.48 28.40 16.95
C GLU A 94 1.00 28.11 17.19
N TYR A 95 0.36 28.94 18.02
CA TYR A 95 -1.07 28.88 18.30
C TYR A 95 -1.88 29.59 17.20
N HIS A 96 -2.98 28.97 16.75
CA HIS A 96 -4.00 29.64 15.94
C HIS A 96 -5.41 29.20 16.32
N SER A 97 -6.36 30.14 16.19
CA SER A 97 -7.78 29.85 16.35
C SER A 97 -8.45 29.92 14.99
N HIS A 98 -9.21 28.88 14.66
CA HIS A 98 -9.84 28.74 13.35
C HIS A 98 -11.09 29.61 13.22
N ASP A 99 -12.00 29.52 14.19
CA ASP A 99 -13.31 30.18 14.18
C ASP A 99 -13.71 30.72 15.57
N GLY A 100 -12.75 30.80 16.49
CA GLY A 100 -12.99 31.15 17.90
C GLY A 100 -13.39 29.98 18.78
N THR A 101 -13.85 28.86 18.21
CA THR A 101 -14.28 27.66 18.95
C THR A 101 -13.23 26.54 18.88
N SER A 102 -12.65 26.32 17.71
CA SER A 102 -11.56 25.37 17.51
C SER A 102 -10.20 26.07 17.49
N LYS A 103 -9.21 25.39 18.07
CA LYS A 103 -7.86 25.90 18.31
C LYS A 103 -6.87 24.79 18.04
N SER A 104 -5.76 25.11 17.37
CA SER A 104 -4.70 24.15 17.08
C SER A 104 -3.33 24.78 17.28
N CYS A 105 -2.33 23.91 17.45
CA CYS A 105 -0.92 24.27 17.44
C CYS A 105 -0.28 23.79 16.16
N TYR A 106 0.61 24.60 15.59
CA TYR A 106 1.24 24.32 14.29
C TYR A 106 2.76 24.32 14.41
N LEU A 107 3.39 23.31 13.82
CA LEU A 107 4.85 23.26 13.67
C LEU A 107 5.19 23.37 12.18
N PHE A 108 5.87 24.44 11.80
CA PHE A 108 6.32 24.68 10.43
C PHE A 108 7.70 24.09 10.23
N ASN A 109 7.80 23.05 9.40
CA ASN A 109 9.07 22.37 9.13
C ASN A 109 9.50 22.59 7.67
N THR A 110 10.63 23.28 7.49
CA THR A 110 11.21 23.56 6.16
C THR A 110 12.10 22.43 5.63
N THR A 111 12.25 21.33 6.39
CA THR A 111 13.01 20.15 5.95
C THR A 111 12.20 19.40 4.90
N LYS A 112 12.75 19.27 3.69
CA LYS A 112 12.02 18.68 2.56
C LYS A 112 12.06 17.16 2.58
N THR A 113 10.91 16.53 2.78
CA THR A 113 10.77 15.06 2.89
C THR A 113 9.60 14.54 2.03
N SER A 114 9.51 13.22 1.86
CA SER A 114 8.34 12.60 1.24
C SER A 114 7.13 12.68 2.17
N TRP A 115 5.92 12.57 1.62
CA TRP A 115 4.68 12.72 2.39
C TRP A 115 4.61 11.74 3.57
N HIS A 116 4.96 10.47 3.36
CA HIS A 116 4.95 9.46 4.44
C HIS A 116 5.98 9.76 5.54
N VAL A 117 7.17 10.26 5.17
CA VAL A 117 8.20 10.64 6.15
C VAL A 117 7.74 11.86 6.95
N ALA A 118 7.15 12.86 6.29
CA ALA A 118 6.57 14.04 6.95
C ALA A 118 5.46 13.64 7.95
N ALA A 119 4.53 12.78 7.53
CA ALA A 119 3.47 12.25 8.39
C ALA A 119 4.03 11.55 9.63
N GLY A 120 5.00 10.65 9.44
CA GLY A 120 5.68 9.97 10.54
C GLY A 120 6.42 10.92 11.49
N GLN A 121 7.03 11.98 10.96
CA GLN A 121 7.72 12.99 11.77
C GLN A 121 6.75 13.79 12.64
N CYS A 122 5.59 14.20 12.11
CA CYS A 122 4.57 14.89 12.92
C CYS A 122 4.08 14.03 14.08
N ILE A 123 3.84 12.75 13.83
CA ILE A 123 3.37 11.79 14.83
C ILE A 123 4.45 11.52 15.87
N HIS A 124 5.65 11.14 15.43
CA HIS A 124 6.72 10.74 16.34
C HIS A 124 7.23 11.89 17.22
N SER A 125 7.44 13.08 16.63
CA SER A 125 7.98 14.23 17.37
C SER A 125 6.99 14.83 18.39
N SER A 126 5.70 14.53 18.25
CA SER A 126 4.64 15.00 19.12
C SER A 126 4.14 13.95 20.10
N ASN A 127 4.78 12.78 20.18
CA ASN A 127 4.29 11.63 20.94
C ASN A 127 2.84 11.26 20.56
N ASN A 128 2.60 11.12 19.25
CA ASN A 128 1.32 10.74 18.63
C ASN A 128 0.17 11.74 18.82
N THR A 129 0.45 13.00 19.18
CA THR A 129 -0.59 14.03 19.40
C THR A 129 -0.80 14.97 18.21
N ALA A 130 0.09 14.91 17.20
CA ALA A 130 0.03 15.73 16.00
C ALA A 130 0.08 14.88 14.72
N THR A 131 -0.50 15.42 13.66
CA THR A 131 -0.49 14.83 12.31
C THR A 131 -0.06 15.88 11.30
N LEU A 132 0.03 15.52 10.02
CA LEU A 132 0.11 16.53 8.97
C LEU A 132 -1.16 17.38 8.97
N VAL A 133 -1.00 18.69 8.75
CA VAL A 133 -2.08 19.67 8.88
C VAL A 133 -3.34 19.29 8.11
N LYS A 134 -4.47 19.32 8.80
CA LYS A 134 -5.80 19.30 8.22
C LYS A 134 -6.20 20.75 7.95
N ILE A 135 -6.84 21.02 6.82
CA ILE A 135 -7.26 22.40 6.51
C ILE A 135 -8.77 22.42 6.37
N ASP A 136 -9.43 23.03 7.35
CA ASP A 136 -10.90 23.03 7.45
C ASP A 136 -11.54 24.39 7.15
N SER A 137 -10.73 25.44 6.98
CA SER A 137 -11.26 26.78 6.69
C SER A 137 -10.32 27.63 5.84
N MET A 138 -10.89 28.66 5.20
CA MET A 138 -10.11 29.70 4.53
C MET A 138 -9.22 30.48 5.50
N ASN A 139 -9.69 30.71 6.73
CA ASN A 139 -8.92 31.40 7.77
C ASN A 139 -7.64 30.62 8.11
N GLU A 140 -7.77 29.31 8.32
CA GLU A 140 -6.63 28.44 8.52
C GLU A 140 -5.71 28.41 7.30
N ASN A 141 -6.25 28.17 6.10
CA ASN A 141 -5.44 28.12 4.89
C ASN A 141 -4.60 29.41 4.70
N SER A 142 -5.21 30.57 4.98
CA SER A 142 -4.55 31.88 4.93
C SER A 142 -3.48 32.05 6.01
N TYR A 143 -3.75 31.56 7.22
CA TYR A 143 -2.79 31.56 8.33
C TYR A 143 -1.52 30.77 7.97
N LEU A 144 -1.67 29.58 7.38
CA LEU A 144 -0.56 28.68 7.03
C LEU A 144 0.35 29.28 5.96
N ILE A 145 -0.22 29.80 4.87
CA ILE A 145 0.57 30.38 3.77
C ILE A 145 1.28 31.67 4.15
N ALA A 146 0.79 32.39 5.16
CA ALA A 146 1.46 33.58 5.68
C ALA A 146 2.79 33.23 6.37
N ARG A 147 2.90 32.03 6.98
CA ARG A 147 4.12 31.54 7.64
C ARG A 147 5.04 30.77 6.69
N LEU A 148 4.48 29.92 5.84
CA LEU A 148 5.27 29.05 4.96
C LEU A 148 5.05 29.41 3.49
N ARG A 149 5.86 30.35 2.98
CA ARG A 149 5.81 30.85 1.60
C ARG A 149 6.48 29.92 0.58
N GLU A 150 6.27 28.61 0.71
CA GLU A 150 6.73 27.60 -0.24
C GLU A 150 5.69 26.49 -0.40
N GLN A 151 6.02 25.42 -1.15
CA GLN A 151 5.14 24.27 -1.25
C GLN A 151 5.31 23.36 -0.04
N PHE A 152 4.20 22.96 0.58
CA PHE A 152 4.23 22.12 1.76
C PHE A 152 3.20 20.99 1.72
N TRP A 153 3.57 19.85 2.30
CA TRP A 153 2.65 18.74 2.48
C TRP A 153 1.53 19.10 3.46
N ILE A 154 0.32 18.68 3.10
CA ILE A 154 -0.88 18.70 3.95
C ILE A 154 -1.31 17.26 4.23
N GLY A 155 -2.12 17.03 5.25
CA GLY A 155 -2.55 15.70 5.70
C GLY A 155 -3.51 14.98 4.77
N LEU A 156 -3.76 15.50 3.57
CA LEU A 156 -4.74 14.99 2.63
C LEU A 156 -4.09 13.98 1.66
N HIS A 157 -4.71 12.79 1.56
CA HIS A 157 -4.26 11.72 0.67
C HIS A 157 -5.44 11.01 0.01
N TYR A 158 -5.17 10.29 -1.08
CA TYR A 158 -6.16 9.46 -1.74
C TYR A 158 -6.14 8.04 -1.17
N ASP A 159 -7.29 7.58 -0.68
CA ASP A 159 -7.52 6.21 -0.25
C ASP A 159 -8.07 5.39 -1.42
N SER A 160 -7.25 4.49 -1.96
CA SER A 160 -7.62 3.65 -3.10
C SER A 160 -8.68 2.60 -2.76
N THR A 161 -8.82 2.23 -1.48
CA THR A 161 -9.82 1.23 -1.07
C THR A 161 -11.22 1.83 -1.06
N LYS A 162 -11.32 3.09 -0.63
CA LYS A 162 -12.58 3.86 -0.59
C LYS A 162 -12.81 4.71 -1.85
N SER A 163 -11.85 4.72 -2.76
CA SER A 163 -11.85 5.55 -3.97
C SER A 163 -12.11 7.04 -3.70
N GLN A 164 -11.56 7.59 -2.61
CA GLN A 164 -11.81 8.97 -2.20
C GLN A 164 -10.59 9.64 -1.58
N TRP A 165 -10.55 10.97 -1.62
CA TRP A 165 -9.62 11.75 -0.80
C TRP A 165 -10.10 11.75 0.65
N GLN A 166 -9.17 11.67 1.59
CA GLN A 166 -9.45 11.79 3.03
C GLN A 166 -8.25 12.43 3.74
N TRP A 167 -8.53 13.01 4.91
CA TRP A 167 -7.50 13.51 5.82
C TRP A 167 -6.82 12.35 6.55
N TYR A 168 -5.64 12.60 7.11
CA TYR A 168 -4.86 11.58 7.81
C TYR A 168 -5.63 10.89 8.95
N ASN A 169 -6.53 11.62 9.62
CA ASN A 169 -7.42 11.09 10.67
C ASN A 169 -8.61 10.27 10.13
N GLY A 170 -8.70 10.08 8.81
CA GLY A 170 -9.77 9.33 8.15
C GLY A 170 -11.03 10.15 7.86
N GLU A 171 -11.06 11.43 8.26
CA GLU A 171 -12.20 12.30 7.98
C GLU A 171 -12.29 12.63 6.48
N THR A 172 -13.52 12.72 6.00
CA THR A 172 -13.82 13.17 4.64
C THR A 172 -13.66 14.69 4.51
N LEU A 173 -13.61 15.20 3.28
CA LEU A 173 -13.41 16.62 3.05
C LEU A 173 -14.72 17.39 3.27
N GLY A 174 -14.72 18.32 4.22
CA GLY A 174 -15.77 19.34 4.37
C GLY A 174 -15.41 20.63 3.61
N PHE A 175 -14.20 21.16 3.85
CA PHE A 175 -13.63 22.29 3.12
C PHE A 175 -12.62 21.82 2.09
N THR A 176 -12.58 22.50 0.93
CA THR A 176 -11.54 22.26 -0.06
C THR A 176 -11.03 23.57 -0.64
N PHE A 177 -9.74 23.60 -0.95
CA PHE A 177 -9.13 24.71 -1.69
C PHE A 177 -8.25 24.22 -2.84
N TRP A 178 -8.71 23.17 -3.52
CA TRP A 178 -8.07 22.67 -4.73
C TRP A 178 -7.88 23.76 -5.79
N ARG A 179 -6.77 23.71 -6.52
CA ARG A 179 -6.63 24.49 -7.75
C ARG A 179 -7.74 24.09 -8.73
N GLN A 180 -8.29 25.07 -9.46
CA GLN A 180 -9.31 24.81 -10.48
C GLN A 180 -8.92 23.67 -11.43
N GLY A 181 -9.84 22.70 -11.57
CA GLY A 181 -9.61 21.48 -12.36
C GLY A 181 -8.86 20.37 -11.63
N GLN A 182 -8.70 20.48 -10.31
CA GLN A 182 -8.15 19.44 -9.44
C GLN A 182 -9.16 19.04 -8.35
N PRO A 183 -9.06 17.80 -7.81
CA PRO A 183 -8.28 16.69 -8.38
C PRO A 183 -8.87 16.26 -9.74
N ALA A 184 -8.06 15.63 -10.59
CA ALA A 184 -8.58 14.98 -11.80
C ALA A 184 -9.52 13.82 -11.40
N ALA A 185 -10.47 13.47 -12.28
CA ALA A 185 -11.52 12.47 -12.00
C ALA A 185 -10.95 11.09 -11.63
N GLU A 186 -9.81 10.70 -12.19
CA GLU A 186 -9.07 9.49 -11.80
C GLU A 186 -7.73 9.91 -11.16
N PRO A 187 -7.51 9.62 -9.88
CA PRO A 187 -6.23 9.84 -9.25
C PRO A 187 -5.27 8.80 -9.80
N SER A 188 -4.34 9.29 -10.62
CA SER A 188 -3.24 8.51 -11.14
C SER A 188 -2.27 8.12 -10.00
N ILE A 189 -0.98 8.13 -10.29
CA ILE A 189 0.09 8.02 -9.29
C ILE A 189 0.13 9.19 -8.30
N TYR A 190 -0.63 10.27 -8.53
CA TYR A 190 -0.70 11.46 -7.68
C TYR A 190 -1.67 11.32 -6.50
N ARG A 191 -1.22 10.66 -5.42
CA ARG A 191 -2.07 10.26 -4.29
C ARG A 191 -1.90 11.09 -3.01
N CYS A 192 -1.03 12.09 -3.00
CA CYS A 192 -0.82 12.97 -1.85
C CYS A 192 -1.03 14.42 -2.26
N ALA A 193 -1.54 15.26 -1.36
CA ALA A 193 -1.77 16.66 -1.67
C ALA A 193 -0.76 17.59 -0.99
N PHE A 194 -0.41 18.68 -1.67
CA PHE A 194 0.38 19.77 -1.10
C PHE A 194 -0.34 21.11 -1.29
N GLY A 195 -0.12 22.05 -0.38
CA GLY A 195 -0.49 23.46 -0.52
C GLY A 195 0.61 24.27 -1.18
N ASN A 196 0.26 25.17 -2.10
CA ASN A 196 1.21 26.13 -2.68
C ASN A 196 1.22 27.48 -1.93
N PHE A 197 2.06 28.40 -2.37
CA PHE A 197 2.21 29.73 -1.78
C PHE A 197 1.01 30.69 -2.00
N TYR A 198 0.01 30.28 -2.80
CA TYR A 198 -1.29 30.96 -2.94
C TYR A 198 -2.41 30.27 -2.14
N GLY A 199 -2.08 29.20 -1.40
CA GLY A 199 -3.02 28.40 -0.63
C GLY A 199 -3.71 27.29 -1.41
N HIS A 200 -3.61 27.26 -2.74
CA HIS A 200 -4.25 26.24 -3.56
C HIS A 200 -3.61 24.87 -3.37
N TRP A 201 -4.45 23.83 -3.33
CA TRP A 201 -4.01 22.46 -3.18
C TRP A 201 -3.86 21.75 -4.52
N TYR A 202 -2.90 20.84 -4.60
CA TYR A 202 -2.61 20.06 -5.80
C TYR A 202 -2.31 18.61 -5.43
N PRO A 203 -2.84 17.63 -6.18
CA PRO A 203 -2.40 16.25 -6.06
C PRO A 203 -0.99 16.12 -6.64
N PHE A 204 -0.16 15.27 -6.02
CA PHE A 204 1.21 15.05 -6.44
C PHE A 204 1.75 13.69 -5.99
N LEU A 205 2.96 13.36 -6.46
CA LEU A 205 3.66 12.13 -6.10
C LEU A 205 4.11 12.20 -4.64
N CYS A 206 3.62 11.26 -3.83
CA CYS A 206 3.95 11.15 -2.40
C CYS A 206 5.46 11.08 -2.12
N THR A 207 6.26 10.60 -3.07
CA THR A 207 7.72 10.47 -2.95
C THR A 207 8.48 11.79 -3.13
N THR A 208 7.81 12.85 -3.58
CA THR A 208 8.43 14.16 -3.80
C THR A 208 8.86 14.77 -2.48
N LYS A 209 9.97 15.51 -2.47
CA LYS A 209 10.43 16.19 -1.26
C LYS A 209 9.82 17.59 -1.15
N LYS A 210 9.05 17.85 -0.08
CA LYS A 210 8.48 19.16 0.24
C LYS A 210 8.60 19.43 1.73
N SER A 211 8.58 20.71 2.09
CA SER A 211 8.38 21.15 3.47
C SER A 211 7.02 20.66 3.96
N PHE A 212 6.73 20.76 5.25
CA PHE A 212 5.48 20.23 5.79
C PHE A 212 5.08 20.98 7.06
N ILE A 213 3.80 20.89 7.39
CA ILE A 213 3.25 21.51 8.57
C ILE A 213 2.58 20.42 9.40
N CYS A 214 2.94 20.34 10.66
CA CYS A 214 2.25 19.50 11.63
C CYS A 214 1.18 20.31 12.34
N GLU A 215 0.05 19.66 12.64
CA GLU A 215 -1.03 20.23 13.41
C GLU A 215 -1.35 19.34 14.61
N MET A 216 -1.53 19.97 15.76
CA MET A 216 -2.01 19.36 16.99
C MET A 216 -3.26 20.10 17.46
N PRO A 217 -4.45 19.47 17.45
CA PRO A 217 -5.67 20.07 17.99
C PRO A 217 -5.55 20.34 19.49
N LEU A 218 -6.07 21.49 19.94
CA LEU A 218 -6.26 21.80 21.36
C LEU A 218 -7.72 21.53 21.75
N GLN A 219 -7.95 20.78 22.83
CA GLN A 219 -9.30 20.52 23.33
C GLN A 219 -9.89 21.76 24.02
N ALA A 220 -11.17 22.03 23.78
CA ALA A 220 -11.88 23.19 24.33
C ALA A 220 -12.30 23.01 25.79
N GLU A 221 -12.55 21.77 26.25
CA GLU A 221 -13.02 21.52 27.62
C GLU A 221 -12.38 20.26 28.22
N CYS A 222 -11.73 20.47 29.36
CA CYS A 222 -11.05 19.48 30.16
C CYS A 222 -11.75 19.34 31.52
N THR A 223 -13.06 19.11 31.50
CA THR A 223 -13.87 18.74 32.67
C THR A 223 -14.20 17.26 32.66
#